data_AF-A0A1Q3BYJ6-F1
#
_entry.id   AF-A0A1Q3BYJ6-F1
#
_cell.length_a   1.000
_cell.length_b   1.000
_cell.length_c   1.000
_cell.angle_alpha   90.00
_cell.angle_beta   90.00
_cell.angle_gamma   90.00
#
_symmetry.space_group_name_H-M   'P 1'
#
loop_
_entity.id
_entity.type
_entity.pdbx_description
1 polymer ?
#
loop_
_entity_poly.entity_id
_entity_poly.type
_entity_poly.pdbx_seq_one_letter_code
_entity_poly.pdbx_strand_id
1 'polypeptide(L)'
;MTIFIQSLDYQLWNIITNGLEIPTKIVDGQRVLKMNNEFNDYDYKLLQLNAKAKHVIFCALSPIEFNRVSSLDSAKEMWDRLMVTYEGTNQVKDTKINRLVHDYEIFTVITATSINVY
;
A
#
# COMPACT_ATOMS: atom_id res chain seq x y z
N MET A 1 10.49 5.02 6.50
CA MET A 1 10.38 5.68 5.18
C MET A 1 9.57 6.98 5.24
N THR A 2 8.47 7.01 6.01
CA THR A 2 7.54 8.16 6.13
C THR A 2 8.21 9.50 6.42
N ILE A 3 9.05 9.61 7.46
CA ILE A 3 9.72 10.87 7.85
C ILE A 3 10.57 11.44 6.71
N PHE A 4 11.36 10.59 6.04
CA PHE A 4 12.19 11.01 4.91
C PHE A 4 11.34 11.55 3.76
N ILE A 5 10.29 10.84 3.36
CA ILE A 5 9.41 11.27 2.27
C ILE A 5 8.68 12.57 2.61
N GLN A 6 8.15 12.68 3.83
CA GLN A 6 7.47 13.89 4.30
C GLN A 6 8.42 15.10 4.35
N SER A 7 9.71 14.88 4.63
CA SER A 7 10.71 15.96 4.60
C SER A 7 11.00 16.49 3.19
N LEU A 8 10.82 15.66 2.15
CA LEU A 8 10.97 16.08 0.75
C LEU A 8 9.76 16.88 0.26
N ASP A 9 8.57 16.45 0.66
CA ASP A 9 7.28 17.13 0.47
C ASP A 9 6.22 16.32 1.22
N TYR A 10 5.53 16.98 2.15
CA TYR A 10 4.57 16.34 3.04
C TYR A 10 3.44 15.62 2.29
N GLN A 11 3.05 16.10 1.11
CA GLN A 11 1.96 15.51 0.32
C GLN A 11 2.35 14.19 -0.36
N LEU A 12 3.65 13.91 -0.54
CA LEU A 12 4.09 12.69 -1.21
C LEU A 12 3.68 11.44 -0.45
N TRP A 13 3.76 11.46 0.89
CA TRP A 13 3.32 10.32 1.68
C TRP A 13 1.82 10.03 1.51
N ASN A 14 1.00 11.09 1.41
CA ASN A 14 -0.43 10.93 1.16
C ASN A 14 -0.71 10.31 -0.21
N ILE A 15 0.02 10.71 -1.26
CA ILE A 15 -0.12 10.11 -2.59
C ILE A 15 0.30 8.65 -2.59
N ILE A 16 1.39 8.31 -1.90
CA ILE A 16 1.90 6.93 -1.79
C ILE A 16 0.93 6.03 -1.05
N THR A 17 0.23 6.55 -0.03
CA THR A 17 -0.63 5.73 0.84
C THR A 17 -2.10 5.74 0.49
N ASN A 18 -2.60 6.79 -0.15
CA ASN A 18 -4.02 6.89 -0.51
C ASN A 18 -4.26 6.76 -2.02
N GLY A 19 -3.21 6.91 -2.83
CA GLY A 19 -3.33 6.96 -4.27
C GLY A 19 -3.63 8.36 -4.79
N LEU A 20 -3.50 8.49 -6.11
CA LEU A 20 -3.88 9.69 -6.84
C LEU A 20 -5.39 9.69 -7.07
N GLU A 21 -6.06 10.80 -6.78
CA GLU A 21 -7.41 11.01 -7.28
C GLU A 21 -7.35 11.24 -8.79
N ILE A 22 -7.98 10.36 -9.56
CA ILE A 22 -7.99 10.45 -11.02
C ILE A 22 -8.86 11.63 -11.44
N PRO A 23 -8.34 12.55 -12.28
CA PRO A 23 -9.09 13.68 -12.79
C PRO A 23 -10.41 13.25 -13.46
N THR A 24 -11.53 13.68 -12.88
CA THR A 24 -12.88 13.33 -13.34
C THR A 24 -13.76 14.58 -13.45
N LYS A 25 -14.79 14.49 -14.29
CA LYS A 25 -15.85 15.48 -14.47
C LYS A 25 -17.21 14.83 -14.38
N ILE A 26 -18.24 15.63 -14.13
CA ILE A 26 -19.63 15.17 -14.17
C ILE A 26 -20.23 15.54 -15.53
N VAL A 27 -20.72 14.56 -16.26
CA VAL A 27 -21.46 14.72 -17.52
C VAL A 27 -22.78 13.97 -17.36
N ASP A 28 -23.91 14.65 -17.52
CA ASP A 28 -25.26 14.08 -17.37
C ASP A 28 -25.46 13.32 -16.04
N GLY A 29 -24.89 13.85 -14.96
CA GLY A 29 -24.96 13.25 -13.62
C GLY A 29 -24.02 12.05 -13.40
N GLN A 30 -23.27 11.63 -14.40
CA GLN A 30 -22.30 10.53 -14.30
C GLN A 30 -20.87 11.03 -14.16
N ARG A 31 -20.05 10.34 -13.35
CA ARG A 31 -18.62 10.64 -13.18
C ARG A 31 -17.83 10.01 -14.32
N VAL A 32 -17.22 10.84 -15.16
CA VAL A 32 -16.44 10.43 -16.34
C VAL A 32 -15.01 10.94 -16.19
N LEU A 33 -14.03 10.21 -16.74
CA LEU A 33 -12.64 10.66 -16.80
C LEU A 33 -12.52 11.95 -17.63
N LYS A 34 -11.71 12.89 -17.15
CA LYS A 34 -11.32 14.04 -17.95
C LYS A 34 -10.33 13.59 -19.03
N MET A 35 -10.43 14.20 -20.21
CA MET A 35 -9.36 14.10 -21.20
C MET A 35 -8.20 15.04 -20.83
N ASN A 36 -6.99 14.77 -21.31
CA ASN A 36 -5.80 15.55 -20.95
C ASN A 36 -5.94 17.06 -21.26
N ASN A 37 -6.67 17.43 -22.32
CA ASN A 37 -6.94 18.82 -22.68
C ASN A 37 -7.93 19.53 -21.74
N GLU A 38 -8.60 18.79 -20.85
CA GLU A 38 -9.55 19.31 -19.86
C GLU A 38 -8.92 19.42 -18.46
N PHE A 39 -7.65 19.05 -18.31
CA PHE A 39 -6.95 19.11 -17.04
C PHE A 39 -6.72 20.56 -16.64
N ASN A 40 -7.03 20.85 -15.38
CA ASN A 40 -6.69 22.13 -14.75
C ASN A 40 -5.34 22.02 -14.01
N ASP A 41 -4.86 23.14 -13.48
CA ASP A 41 -3.58 23.20 -12.76
C ASP A 41 -3.53 22.25 -11.56
N TYR A 42 -4.67 22.01 -10.91
CA TYR A 42 -4.76 21.07 -9.79
C TYR A 42 -4.60 19.62 -10.25
N ASP A 43 -5.23 19.23 -11.36
CA ASP A 43 -5.08 17.89 -11.96
C ASP A 43 -3.61 17.63 -12.31
N TYR A 44 -2.93 18.60 -12.95
CA TYR A 44 -1.50 18.50 -13.27
C TYR A 44 -0.63 18.42 -12.02
N LYS A 45 -0.95 19.17 -10.96
CA LYS A 45 -0.23 19.12 -9.69
C LYS A 45 -0.32 17.74 -9.05
N LEU A 46 -1.49 17.10 -9.07
CA LEU A 46 -1.63 15.73 -8.57
C LEU A 46 -0.79 14.72 -9.38
N LEU A 47 -0.83 14.82 -10.71
CA LEU A 47 -0.02 13.97 -11.59
C LEU A 47 1.48 14.16 -11.34
N GLN A 48 1.93 15.41 -11.15
CA GLN A 48 3.31 15.71 -10.82
C GLN A 48 3.72 15.14 -9.46
N LEU A 49 2.87 15.23 -8.43
CA LEU A 49 3.11 14.64 -7.13
C LEU A 49 3.22 13.11 -7.23
N ASN A 50 2.35 12.45 -8.00
CA ASN A 50 2.44 11.02 -8.26
C ASN A 50 3.75 10.66 -8.97
N ALA A 51 4.15 11.40 -10.01
CA ALA A 51 5.42 11.17 -10.69
C ALA A 51 6.63 11.33 -9.74
N LYS A 52 6.63 12.37 -8.90
CA LYS A 52 7.67 12.60 -7.89
C LYS A 52 7.69 11.48 -6.85
N ALA A 53 6.52 11.01 -6.41
CA ALA A 53 6.41 9.87 -5.49
C ALA A 53 6.96 8.57 -6.10
N LYS A 54 6.61 8.25 -7.37
CA LYS A 54 7.19 7.10 -8.10
C LYS A 54 8.71 7.19 -8.15
N HIS A 55 9.24 8.37 -8.48
CA HIS A 55 10.67 8.60 -8.54
C HIS A 55 11.37 8.36 -7.19
N VAL A 56 10.81 8.91 -6.10
CA VAL A 56 11.34 8.68 -4.74
C VAL A 56 11.35 7.19 -4.39
N ILE A 57 10.31 6.44 -4.75
CA ILE A 57 10.29 4.99 -4.56
C ILE A 57 11.41 4.34 -5.39
N PHE A 58 11.51 4.64 -6.69
CA PHE A 58 12.54 4.05 -7.56
C PHE A 58 13.97 4.28 -7.05
N CYS A 59 14.28 5.46 -6.52
CA CYS A 59 15.60 5.76 -5.94
C CYS A 59 15.95 4.87 -4.75
N ALA A 60 14.97 4.29 -4.07
CA ALA A 60 15.18 3.41 -2.92
C ALA A 60 15.23 1.91 -3.30
N LEU A 61 14.95 1.54 -4.55
CA LEU A 61 14.85 0.14 -4.97
C LEU A 61 16.16 -0.41 -5.55
N SER A 62 16.39 -1.70 -5.29
CA SER A 62 17.39 -2.46 -6.04
C SER A 62 16.90 -2.71 -7.48
N PRO A 63 17.79 -3.05 -8.43
CA PRO A 63 17.38 -3.32 -9.81
C PRO A 63 16.32 -4.41 -9.96
N ILE A 64 16.37 -5.45 -9.12
CA ILE A 64 15.40 -6.55 -9.11
C ILE A 64 14.02 -6.02 -8.71
N GLU A 65 13.96 -5.24 -7.64
CA GLU A 65 12.70 -4.70 -7.12
C GLU A 65 12.13 -3.64 -8.04
N PHE A 66 12.99 -2.80 -8.62
CA PHE A 66 12.60 -1.84 -9.65
C PHE A 66 11.86 -2.53 -10.80
N ASN A 67 12.44 -3.59 -11.37
CA ASN A 67 11.83 -4.32 -12.49
C ASN A 67 10.46 -4.92 -12.16
N ARG A 68 10.18 -5.20 -10.88
CA ARG A 68 8.89 -5.77 -10.44
C ARG A 68 7.77 -4.75 -10.37
N VAL A 69 8.10 -3.46 -10.22
CA VAL A 69 7.12 -2.39 -10.00
C VAL A 69 7.17 -1.27 -11.04
N SER A 70 8.15 -1.28 -11.95
CA SER A 70 8.38 -0.21 -12.93
C SER A 70 7.23 -0.01 -13.92
N SER A 71 6.45 -1.05 -14.21
CA SER A 71 5.29 -0.99 -15.10
C SER A 71 3.99 -0.58 -14.42
N LEU A 72 3.99 -0.33 -13.11
CA LEU A 72 2.80 0.07 -12.37
C LEU A 72 2.50 1.56 -12.59
N ASP A 73 1.23 1.92 -12.61
CA ASP A 73 0.78 3.24 -13.07
C ASP A 73 0.96 4.30 -11.97
N SER A 74 0.68 3.94 -10.72
CA SER A 74 0.70 4.84 -9.58
C SER A 74 1.76 4.50 -8.54
N ALA A 75 2.21 5.51 -7.78
CA ALA A 75 3.10 5.31 -6.63
C ALA A 75 2.45 4.41 -5.56
N LYS A 76 1.12 4.48 -5.43
CA LYS A 76 0.32 3.64 -4.53
C LYS A 76 0.40 2.16 -4.91
N GLU A 77 0.20 1.83 -6.20
CA GLU A 77 0.35 0.45 -6.66
C GLU A 77 1.76 -0.09 -6.41
N MET A 78 2.79 0.72 -6.69
CA MET A 78 4.17 0.35 -6.40
C MET A 78 4.37 0.07 -4.92
N TRP A 79 3.86 0.95 -4.05
CA TRP A 79 3.95 0.80 -2.60
C TRP A 79 3.19 -0.44 -2.10
N ASP A 80 1.97 -0.68 -2.57
CA ASP A 80 1.19 -1.86 -2.20
C ASP A 80 1.88 -3.15 -2.60
N ARG A 81 2.45 -3.19 -3.81
CA ARG A 81 3.19 -4.35 -4.30
C ARG A 81 4.43 -4.65 -3.47
N LEU A 82 5.14 -3.61 -3.05
CA LEU A 82 6.29 -3.73 -2.15
C LEU A 82 5.84 -4.20 -0.77
N MET A 83 4.79 -3.61 -0.20
CA MET A 83 4.23 -4.00 1.09
C MET A 83 3.84 -5.48 1.13
N VAL A 84 3.12 -5.96 0.11
CA VAL A 84 2.75 -7.38 -0.02
C VAL A 84 3.99 -8.27 -0.10
N THR A 85 5.04 -7.82 -0.79
CA THR A 85 6.28 -8.59 -0.97
C THR A 85 7.06 -8.74 0.34
N TYR A 86 7.20 -7.66 1.11
CA TYR A 86 8.07 -7.66 2.29
C TYR A 86 7.34 -8.02 3.58
N GLU A 87 6.10 -7.59 3.75
CA GLU A 87 5.33 -7.88 4.95
C GLU A 87 4.44 -9.13 4.81
N GLY A 88 4.24 -9.60 3.59
CA GLY A 88 3.24 -10.62 3.28
C GLY A 88 1.83 -10.05 3.19
N THR A 89 0.88 -10.87 2.72
CA THR A 89 -0.53 -10.50 2.66
C THR A 89 -1.18 -10.57 4.05
N ASN A 90 -2.26 -9.81 4.25
CA ASN A 90 -3.07 -9.91 5.47
C ASN A 90 -3.53 -11.35 5.70
N GLN A 91 -3.95 -12.07 4.66
CA GLN A 91 -4.34 -13.48 4.77
C GLN A 91 -3.23 -14.38 5.34
N VAL A 92 -1.97 -14.19 4.93
CA VAL A 92 -0.84 -14.96 5.48
C VAL A 92 -0.57 -14.58 6.94
N LYS A 93 -0.69 -13.30 7.29
CA LYS A 93 -0.58 -12.82 8.67
C LYS A 93 -1.70 -13.42 9.54
N ASP A 94 -2.94 -13.38 9.08
CA ASP A 94 -4.12 -13.91 9.77
C ASP A 94 -4.04 -15.42 9.96
N THR A 95 -3.60 -16.15 8.94
CA THR A 95 -3.41 -17.61 9.03
C THR A 95 -2.37 -17.97 10.11
N LYS A 96 -1.28 -17.20 10.20
CA LYS A 96 -0.27 -17.39 11.25
C LYS A 96 -0.84 -17.09 12.63
N ILE A 97 -1.63 -16.02 12.77
CA ILE A 97 -2.30 -15.67 14.04
C ILE A 97 -3.25 -16.78 14.45
N ASN A 98 -4.16 -17.22 13.57
CA ASN A 98 -5.13 -18.26 13.85
C ASN A 98 -4.47 -19.57 14.27
N ARG A 99 -3.36 -19.94 13.61
CA ARG A 99 -2.56 -21.11 14.00
C ARG A 99 -2.01 -20.97 15.43
N LEU A 100 -1.43 -19.82 15.76
CA LEU A 100 -0.88 -19.57 17.09
C LEU A 100 -1.97 -19.57 18.18
N VAL A 101 -3.14 -19.01 17.88
CA VAL A 101 -4.30 -19.05 18.78
C VAL A 101 -4.73 -20.50 19.02
N HIS A 102 -4.86 -21.30 17.96
CA HIS A 102 -5.22 -22.71 18.06
C HIS A 102 -4.19 -23.52 18.87
N ASP A 103 -2.89 -23.33 18.60
CA ASP A 103 -1.81 -24.00 19.33
C ASP A 103 -1.84 -23.62 20.82
N TYR A 104 -2.12 -22.36 21.14
CA TYR A 104 -2.29 -21.87 22.52
C TYR A 104 -3.50 -22.50 23.21
N GLU A 105 -4.66 -22.54 22.55
CA GLU A 105 -5.87 -23.18 23.07
C GLU A 105 -5.61 -24.66 23.38
N ILE A 106 -4.97 -25.40 22.46
CA ILE A 106 -4.57 -26.80 22.69
C ILE A 106 -3.65 -26.91 23.90
N PHE A 107 -2.63 -26.06 24.00
CA PHE A 107 -1.70 -26.07 25.13
C PHE A 107 -2.41 -25.83 26.46
N THR A 108 -3.35 -24.88 26.52
CA THR A 108 -4.14 -24.61 27.74
C THR A 108 -5.04 -25.78 28.13
N VAL A 109 -5.66 -26.45 27.16
CA VAL A 109 -6.48 -27.64 27.41
C VAL A 109 -5.62 -28.78 27.95
N ILE A 110 -4.49 -29.09 27.30
CA ILE A 110 -3.57 -30.16 27.73
C ILE A 110 -3.04 -29.89 29.15
N THR A 111 -2.63 -28.66 29.44
CA THR A 111 -2.12 -28.29 30.77
C THR A 111 -3.20 -28.37 31.84
N ALA A 112 -4.42 -27.89 31.58
CA ALA A 112 -5.54 -28.04 32.51
C ALA A 112 -5.89 -29.52 32.76
N THR A 113 -5.87 -30.37 31.72
CA THR A 113 -6.11 -31.81 31.90
C THR A 113 -4.99 -32.49 32.68
N SER A 114 -3.74 -32.07 32.51
CA SER A 114 -2.58 -32.65 33.21
C SER A 114 -2.50 -32.23 34.68
N ILE A 115 -2.98 -31.03 35.03
CA ILE A 115 -3.04 -30.53 36.41
C ILE A 115 -4.15 -31.23 37.22
N ASN A 116 -5.25 -31.64 36.58
CA ASN A 116 -6.36 -32.34 37.23
C ASN A 116 -6.13 -33.85 37.45
N VAL A 117 -4.95 -34.38 37.08
CA VAL A 117 -4.60 -35.80 37.19
C VAL A 117 -3.59 -36.08 38.32
N TYR A 118 -3.26 -35.07 39.14
CA TYR A 118 -2.52 -35.19 40.40
C TYR A 118 -3.36 -34.70 41.58
#